data_AF-A0A1B6LDZ0-F1
#
_entry.id   AF-A0A1B6LDZ0-F1
#
_cell.length_a   1.000
_cell.length_b   1.000
_cell.length_c   1.000
_cell.angle_alpha   90.00
_cell.angle_beta   90.00
_cell.angle_gamma   90.00
#
_symmetry.space_group_name_H-M   'P 1'
#
loop_
_entity.id
_entity.type
_entity.pdbx_description
1 polymer ?
#
loop_
_entity_poly.entity_id
_entity_poly.type
_entity_poly.pdbx_seq_one_letter_code
_entity_poly.pdbx_strand_id
1 'polypeptide(L)'
;RVEATGKCNQDIINKILESNNCPSGVLDKLSSMGEFTQAVIPAVEAPDVVKCFSGSVDTHFGPFAGAHAHVYFKDGSERAIDYGQQEWFCGILTETYEGATYNIYFLNIDETSGTYYRCVDDDNAVGEDFGGCVIPVSKAQDPAAQAAIASCKQSLADVGISTPLKDIELCTQ
;
A
#
# COMPACT_ATOMS: atom_id res chain seq x y z
N ARG A 1 -1.92 10.87 22.46
CA ARG A 1 -0.69 10.58 21.71
C ARG A 1 -0.48 9.09 21.91
N VAL A 2 -0.83 8.27 20.93
CA VAL A 2 -0.53 6.83 20.99
C VAL A 2 0.97 6.73 20.77
N GLU A 3 1.69 6.06 21.66
CA GLU A 3 3.13 5.89 21.56
C GLU A 3 3.42 5.08 20.30
N ALA A 4 4.16 5.66 19.36
CA ALA A 4 4.78 4.90 18.29
C ALA A 4 5.76 3.94 18.95
N THR A 5 5.46 2.63 18.93
CA THR A 5 6.35 1.62 19.48
C THR A 5 7.54 1.31 18.56
N GLY A 6 7.63 1.99 17.40
CA GLY A 6 8.73 1.90 16.41
C GLY A 6 9.03 0.47 15.93
N LYS A 7 8.03 -0.41 16.03
CA LYS A 7 8.12 -1.82 15.69
C LYS A 7 6.81 -2.27 15.09
N CYS A 8 6.92 -3.03 14.01
CA CYS A 8 5.80 -3.67 13.36
C CYS A 8 4.98 -4.50 14.34
N ASN A 9 3.65 -4.37 14.27
CA ASN A 9 2.75 -5.12 15.13
C ASN A 9 2.73 -6.62 14.73
N GLN A 10 3.36 -7.45 15.55
CA GLN A 10 3.49 -8.89 15.28
C GLN A 10 2.16 -9.64 15.27
N ASP A 11 1.17 -9.21 16.05
CA ASP A 11 -0.15 -9.86 16.05
C ASP A 11 -0.87 -9.64 14.71
N ILE A 12 -0.74 -8.45 14.13
CA ILE A 12 -1.26 -8.15 12.79
C ILE A 12 -0.51 -9.00 11.75
N ILE A 13 0.83 -9.00 11.79
CA ILE A 13 1.64 -9.78 10.84
C ILE A 13 1.26 -11.26 10.87
N ASN A 14 1.17 -11.85 12.06
CA ASN A 14 0.84 -13.27 12.21
C ASN A 14 -0.54 -13.58 11.60
N LYS A 15 -1.56 -12.76 11.87
CA LYS A 15 -2.90 -12.93 11.27
C LYS A 15 -2.88 -12.77 9.75
N ILE A 16 -2.08 -11.86 9.21
CA ILE A 16 -1.92 -11.72 7.76
C ILE A 16 -1.33 -13.01 7.19
N LEU A 17 -0.22 -13.51 7.74
CA LEU A 17 0.45 -14.71 7.25
C LEU A 17 -0.40 -15.98 7.40
N GLU A 18 -1.28 -16.04 8.40
CA GLU A 18 -2.24 -17.14 8.57
C GLU A 18 -3.37 -17.11 7.53
N SER A 19 -3.75 -15.92 7.06
CA SER A 19 -4.95 -15.70 6.24
C SER A 19 -4.66 -15.48 4.74
N ASN A 20 -3.47 -15.01 4.38
CA ASN A 20 -3.17 -14.52 3.03
C ASN A 20 -2.94 -15.60 1.97
N ASN A 21 -2.91 -16.88 2.36
CA ASN A 21 -2.59 -18.03 1.50
C ASN A 21 -1.21 -17.93 0.81
N CYS A 22 -0.26 -17.20 1.42
CA CYS A 22 1.12 -17.04 0.94
C CYS A 22 1.21 -16.62 -0.54
N PRO A 23 0.76 -15.40 -0.91
CA PRO A 23 0.79 -14.98 -2.30
C PRO A 23 2.24 -14.81 -2.78
N SER A 24 2.50 -15.21 -4.02
CA SER A 24 3.78 -15.01 -4.71
C SER A 24 3.62 -14.14 -5.94
N GLY A 25 4.73 -13.63 -6.48
CA GLY A 25 4.75 -12.81 -7.69
C GLY A 25 4.09 -11.46 -7.43
N VAL A 26 4.33 -10.89 -6.25
CA VAL A 26 3.75 -9.60 -5.85
C VAL A 26 4.24 -8.50 -6.78
N LEU A 27 5.54 -8.44 -7.07
CA LEU A 27 6.11 -7.45 -7.99
C LEU A 27 5.56 -7.62 -9.41
N ASP A 28 5.40 -8.85 -9.89
CA ASP A 28 4.76 -9.13 -11.17
C ASP A 28 3.33 -8.60 -11.21
N LYS A 29 2.55 -8.85 -10.15
CA LYS A 29 1.16 -8.38 -10.06
C LYS A 29 1.09 -6.86 -10.01
N LEU A 30 1.90 -6.20 -9.18
CA LEU A 30 1.97 -4.74 -9.12
C LEU A 30 2.39 -4.13 -10.46
N SER A 31 3.39 -4.71 -11.13
CA SER A 31 3.82 -4.25 -12.46
C SER A 31 2.72 -4.46 -13.51
N SER A 32 1.99 -5.58 -13.44
CA SER A 32 0.88 -5.88 -14.36
C SER A 32 -0.35 -4.98 -14.17
N MET A 33 -0.55 -4.42 -12.97
CA MET A 33 -1.59 -3.40 -12.76
C MET A 33 -1.35 -2.14 -13.60
N GLY A 34 -0.10 -1.89 -14.00
CA GLY A 34 0.34 -0.63 -14.57
C GLY A 34 0.34 0.46 -13.51
N GLU A 35 -0.21 1.62 -13.84
CA GLU A 35 -0.44 2.67 -12.84
C GLU A 35 -1.60 2.29 -11.92
N PHE A 36 -1.36 2.32 -10.62
CA PHE A 36 -2.35 2.09 -9.57
C PHE A 36 -2.53 3.34 -8.70
N THR A 37 -3.67 3.44 -8.03
CA THR A 37 -4.01 4.54 -7.14
C THR A 37 -4.35 4.03 -5.75
N GLN A 38 -3.99 4.81 -4.72
CA GLN A 38 -4.38 4.52 -3.34
C GLN A 38 -5.87 4.81 -3.18
N ALA A 39 -6.66 3.77 -2.93
CA ALA A 39 -8.09 3.91 -2.71
C ALA A 39 -8.43 4.13 -1.23
N VAL A 40 -7.67 3.53 -0.34
CA VAL A 40 -7.89 3.58 1.11
C VAL A 40 -6.57 3.72 1.83
N ILE A 41 -6.42 4.75 2.66
CA ILE A 41 -5.33 4.88 3.63
C ILE A 41 -5.87 5.54 4.91
N PRO A 42 -5.10 5.59 6.02
CA PRO A 42 -5.51 6.36 7.20
C PRO A 42 -5.70 7.84 6.89
N ALA A 43 -6.65 8.48 7.56
CA ALA A 43 -6.90 9.91 7.38
C ALA A 43 -5.67 10.79 7.69
N VAL A 44 -4.76 10.33 8.57
CA VAL A 44 -3.51 11.04 8.91
C VAL A 44 -2.48 11.02 7.77
N GLU A 45 -2.51 9.98 6.93
CA GLU A 45 -1.64 9.82 5.75
C GLU A 45 -2.20 10.52 4.50
N ALA A 46 -3.49 10.90 4.52
CA ALA A 46 -4.15 11.68 3.48
C ALA A 46 -4.61 13.07 3.98
N PRO A 47 -3.67 14.02 4.21
CA PRO A 47 -4.02 15.40 4.52
C PRO A 47 -5.01 15.97 3.49
N ASP A 48 -5.91 16.86 3.91
CA ASP A 48 -6.95 17.38 3.01
C ASP A 48 -6.42 18.21 1.83
N VAL A 49 -5.13 18.54 1.81
CA VAL A 49 -4.46 19.16 0.65
C VAL A 49 -4.17 18.15 -0.47
N VAL A 50 -4.14 16.86 -0.17
CA VAL A 50 -3.92 15.80 -1.14
C VAL A 50 -5.22 15.52 -1.89
N LYS A 51 -5.11 15.44 -3.22
CA LYS A 51 -6.18 15.03 -4.12
C LYS A 51 -6.16 13.51 -4.24
N CYS A 52 -5.12 12.95 -4.85
CA CYS A 52 -4.98 11.50 -5.04
C CYS A 52 -3.50 11.08 -4.99
N PHE A 53 -3.27 9.77 -4.81
CA PHE A 53 -1.95 9.16 -4.92
C PHE A 53 -1.97 8.17 -6.08
N SER A 54 -0.95 8.17 -6.93
CA SER A 54 -0.69 7.09 -7.86
C SER A 54 0.69 6.48 -7.64
N GLY A 55 0.88 5.30 -8.19
CA GLY A 55 2.17 4.65 -8.25
C GLY A 55 2.24 3.61 -9.35
N SER A 56 3.45 3.17 -9.63
CA SER A 56 3.74 2.12 -10.59
C SER A 56 4.97 1.34 -10.12
N VAL A 57 5.08 0.09 -10.56
CA VAL A 57 6.23 -0.77 -10.29
C VAL A 57 6.81 -1.24 -11.62
N ASP A 58 8.10 -0.99 -11.81
CA ASP A 58 8.84 -1.44 -12.99
C ASP A 58 8.86 -2.97 -13.06
N THR A 59 9.15 -3.50 -14.24
CA THR A 59 9.44 -4.93 -14.38
C THR A 59 10.62 -5.32 -13.50
N HIS A 60 10.45 -6.36 -12.68
CA HIS A 60 11.48 -6.77 -11.74
C HIS A 60 12.68 -7.47 -12.40
N PHE A 61 13.81 -7.41 -11.72
CA PHE A 61 14.98 -8.23 -11.99
C PHE A 61 15.29 -9.08 -10.76
N GLY A 62 14.89 -10.35 -10.80
CA GLY A 62 15.00 -11.24 -9.64
C GLY A 62 14.01 -10.79 -8.55
N PRO A 63 14.42 -10.63 -7.28
CA PRO A 63 13.51 -10.17 -6.25
C PRO A 63 13.38 -8.64 -6.21
N PHE A 64 13.98 -7.88 -7.13
CA PHE A 64 14.08 -6.41 -7.01
C PHE A 64 13.32 -5.69 -8.12
N ALA A 65 12.65 -4.58 -7.78
CA ALA A 65 12.03 -3.67 -8.76
C ALA A 65 12.24 -2.20 -8.35
N GLY A 66 12.27 -1.32 -9.35
CA GLY A 66 12.06 0.11 -9.14
C GLY A 66 10.57 0.40 -8.99
N ALA A 67 10.22 1.39 -8.18
CA ALA A 67 8.86 1.84 -8.01
C ALA A 67 8.78 3.36 -7.94
N HIS A 68 7.65 3.87 -8.43
CA HIS A 68 7.40 5.30 -8.56
C HIS A 68 6.08 5.61 -7.84
N ALA A 69 6.03 6.73 -7.13
CA ALA A 69 4.81 7.25 -6.54
C ALA A 69 4.66 8.74 -6.84
N HIS A 70 3.42 9.14 -7.09
CA HIS A 70 3.04 10.52 -7.35
C HIS A 70 1.96 10.93 -6.35
N VAL A 71 2.18 12.06 -5.69
CA VAL A 71 1.19 12.71 -4.83
C VAL A 71 0.67 13.93 -5.57
N TYR A 72 -0.61 13.91 -5.93
CA TYR A 72 -1.28 15.03 -6.57
C TYR A 72 -1.98 15.88 -5.53
N PHE A 73 -1.71 17.18 -5.51
CA PHE A 73 -2.31 18.12 -4.57
C PHE A 73 -3.49 18.87 -5.21
N LYS A 74 -4.43 19.33 -4.38
CA LYS A 74 -5.63 20.06 -4.84
C LYS A 74 -5.31 21.42 -5.47
N ASP A 75 -4.13 21.97 -5.21
CA ASP A 75 -3.63 23.21 -5.83
C ASP A 75 -3.04 22.98 -7.24
N GLY A 76 -3.02 21.73 -7.70
CA GLY A 76 -2.48 21.33 -9.01
C GLY A 76 -0.98 21.03 -9.00
N SER A 77 -0.30 21.16 -7.87
CA SER A 77 1.09 20.72 -7.73
C SER A 77 1.19 19.20 -7.60
N GLU A 78 2.39 18.68 -7.83
CA GLU A 78 2.69 17.25 -7.79
C GLU A 78 4.03 17.02 -7.09
N ARG A 79 4.13 15.93 -6.33
CA ARG A 79 5.40 15.40 -5.82
C ARG A 79 5.62 13.98 -6.34
N ALA A 80 6.72 13.77 -7.04
CA ALA A 80 7.20 12.45 -7.45
C ALA A 80 8.20 11.89 -6.43
N ILE A 81 8.15 10.58 -6.23
CA ILE A 81 8.95 9.82 -5.27
C ILE A 81 9.40 8.52 -5.95
N ASP A 82 10.71 8.30 -6.01
CA ASP A 82 11.30 7.05 -6.51
C ASP A 82 11.82 6.23 -5.34
N TYR A 83 11.55 4.93 -5.34
CA TYR A 83 11.97 4.01 -4.28
C TYR A 83 12.23 2.61 -4.83
N GLY A 84 12.99 1.82 -4.07
CA GLY A 84 13.29 0.43 -4.42
C GLY A 84 12.34 -0.53 -3.70
N GLN A 85 11.94 -1.60 -4.36
CA GLN A 85 11.20 -2.71 -3.75
C GLN A 85 12.01 -4.01 -3.84
N GLN A 86 11.89 -4.84 -2.81
CA GLN A 86 12.39 -6.20 -2.81
C GLN A 86 11.29 -7.17 -2.34
N GLU A 87 11.00 -8.18 -3.15
CA GLU A 87 10.08 -9.27 -2.82
C GLU A 87 10.76 -10.36 -2.00
N TRP A 88 10.04 -10.73 -0.95
CA TRP A 88 10.32 -11.87 -0.10
C TRP A 88 9.22 -12.92 -0.29
N PHE A 89 9.12 -13.88 0.61
CA PHE A 89 8.12 -14.94 0.52
C PHE A 89 6.75 -14.51 1.09
N CYS A 90 5.68 -15.20 0.69
CA CYS A 90 4.33 -15.08 1.24
C CYS A 90 3.76 -13.65 1.32
N GLY A 91 3.88 -12.89 0.23
CA GLY A 91 3.28 -11.58 0.14
C GLY A 91 4.05 -10.48 0.87
N ILE A 92 5.32 -10.71 1.20
CA ILE A 92 6.13 -9.75 1.93
C ILE A 92 6.99 -8.98 0.92
N LEU A 93 6.95 -7.64 0.98
CA LEU A 93 7.92 -6.77 0.33
C LEU A 93 8.67 -5.95 1.37
N THR A 94 9.87 -5.52 1.01
CA THR A 94 10.54 -4.39 1.66
C THR A 94 10.69 -3.24 0.67
N GLU A 95 10.32 -2.04 1.08
CA GLU A 95 10.52 -0.80 0.32
C GLU A 95 11.66 0.00 0.92
N THR A 96 12.54 0.55 0.08
CA THR A 96 13.67 1.39 0.52
C THR A 96 13.56 2.78 -0.10
N TYR A 97 13.47 3.80 0.74
CA TYR A 97 13.37 5.20 0.34
C TYR A 97 14.19 6.08 1.30
N GLU A 98 15.06 6.93 0.76
CA GLU A 98 15.89 7.89 1.53
C GLU A 98 16.62 7.29 2.75
N GLY A 99 17.05 6.03 2.64
CA GLY A 99 17.76 5.31 3.72
C GLY A 99 16.86 4.66 4.77
N ALA A 100 15.54 4.82 4.69
CA ALA A 100 14.58 4.09 5.49
C ALA A 100 14.10 2.82 4.77
N THR A 101 13.76 1.78 5.54
CA THR A 101 13.20 0.52 5.05
C THR A 101 11.83 0.29 5.65
N TYR A 102 10.83 0.04 4.80
CA TYR A 102 9.45 -0.25 5.21
C TYR A 102 9.11 -1.69 4.84
N ASN A 103 8.45 -2.40 5.74
CA ASN A 103 7.94 -3.74 5.49
C ASN A 103 6.49 -3.65 5.02
N ILE A 104 6.17 -4.33 3.92
CA ILE A 104 4.82 -4.42 3.37
C ILE A 104 4.37 -5.87 3.42
N TYR A 105 3.23 -6.12 4.04
CA TYR A 105 2.60 -7.42 4.14
C TYR A 105 1.29 -7.40 3.37
N PHE A 106 1.23 -8.11 2.25
CA PHE A 106 0.02 -8.23 1.45
C PHE A 106 -0.94 -9.26 2.08
N LEU A 107 -2.14 -8.78 2.40
CA LEU A 107 -3.29 -9.62 2.79
C LEU A 107 -3.87 -10.33 1.58
N ASN A 108 -3.96 -9.59 0.47
CA ASN A 108 -4.34 -10.10 -0.84
C ASN A 108 -3.72 -9.22 -1.92
N ILE A 109 -3.43 -9.83 -3.07
CA ILE A 109 -3.03 -9.10 -4.27
C ILE A 109 -3.33 -9.93 -5.52
N ASP A 110 -3.97 -9.28 -6.48
CA ASP A 110 -4.23 -9.76 -7.84
C ASP A 110 -4.11 -8.60 -8.85
N GLU A 111 -4.52 -8.79 -10.09
CA GLU A 111 -4.44 -7.76 -11.15
C GLU A 111 -5.52 -6.66 -11.03
N THR A 112 -6.40 -6.73 -10.03
CA THR A 112 -7.55 -5.83 -9.84
C THR A 112 -7.44 -4.99 -8.58
N SER A 113 -6.75 -5.48 -7.56
CA SER A 113 -6.51 -4.74 -6.32
C SER A 113 -5.39 -5.36 -5.49
N GLY A 114 -4.85 -4.56 -4.56
CA GLY A 114 -3.94 -5.02 -3.53
C GLY A 114 -4.38 -4.48 -2.17
N THR A 115 -4.43 -5.35 -1.17
CA THR A 115 -4.64 -4.98 0.24
C THR A 115 -3.37 -5.28 1.01
N TYR A 116 -2.86 -4.28 1.72
CA TYR A 116 -1.56 -4.40 2.39
C TYR A 116 -1.55 -3.75 3.77
N TYR A 117 -0.60 -4.18 4.58
CA TYR A 117 -0.19 -3.52 5.82
C TYR A 117 1.28 -3.09 5.67
N ARG A 118 1.54 -1.80 5.83
CA ARG A 118 2.87 -1.21 5.89
C ARG A 118 3.26 -0.97 7.34
N CYS A 119 4.49 -1.32 7.69
CA CYS A 119 5.06 -0.98 8.98
C CYS A 119 6.57 -0.78 8.88
N VAL A 120 7.18 -0.32 9.97
CA VAL A 120 8.62 -0.09 10.04
C VAL A 120 9.20 -0.55 11.38
N ASP A 121 10.35 -1.22 11.32
CA ASP A 121 11.15 -1.63 12.48
C ASP A 121 12.33 -0.67 12.70
N ASP A 122 12.07 0.63 12.64
CA ASP A 122 13.03 1.69 12.95
C ASP A 122 12.32 2.83 13.69
N ASP A 123 12.75 3.07 14.93
CA ASP A 123 12.25 4.15 15.79
C ASP A 123 12.46 5.56 15.18
N ASN A 124 13.32 5.69 14.16
CA ASN A 124 13.64 6.95 13.48
C ASN A 124 12.97 7.07 12.10
N ALA A 125 12.28 6.04 11.64
CA ALA A 125 11.60 6.10 10.35
C ALA A 125 10.42 7.06 10.38
N VAL A 126 10.11 7.63 9.21
CA VAL A 126 9.02 8.59 9.04
C VAL A 126 7.74 7.87 8.61
N GLY A 127 6.63 8.23 9.25
CA GLY A 127 5.31 7.68 8.96
C GLY A 127 4.87 6.63 9.97
N GLU A 128 3.57 6.39 10.05
CA GLU A 128 3.00 5.42 10.97
C GLU A 128 2.81 4.06 10.28
N ASP A 129 2.62 3.03 11.10
CA ASP A 129 2.14 1.74 10.62
C ASP A 129 0.69 1.89 10.12
N PHE A 130 0.39 1.38 8.93
CA PHE A 130 -0.95 1.49 8.39
C PHE A 130 -1.36 0.40 7.41
N GLY A 131 -2.67 0.17 7.33
CA GLY A 131 -3.30 -0.62 6.28
C GLY A 131 -3.73 0.24 5.10
N GLY A 132 -3.63 -0.31 3.88
CA GLY A 132 -4.03 0.39 2.66
C GLY A 132 -4.59 -0.51 1.56
N CYS A 133 -5.21 0.15 0.58
CA CYS A 133 -5.77 -0.46 -0.63
C CYS A 133 -5.23 0.24 -1.87
N VAL A 134 -4.72 -0.52 -2.83
CA VAL A 134 -4.43 -0.03 -4.18
C VAL A 134 -5.34 -0.69 -5.21
N ILE A 135 -5.69 0.07 -6.25
CA ILE A 135 -6.41 -0.42 -7.42
C ILE A 135 -5.77 0.14 -8.70
N PRO A 136 -5.82 -0.56 -9.85
CA PRO A 136 -5.38 0.00 -11.12
C PRO A 136 -6.15 1.27 -11.47
N VAL A 137 -5.47 2.32 -11.92
CA VAL A 137 -6.08 3.57 -12.42
C VAL A 137 -7.04 3.27 -13.58
N SER A 138 -6.70 2.29 -14.42
CA SER A 138 -7.55 1.81 -15.53
C SER A 138 -8.89 1.22 -15.08
N LYS A 139 -9.02 0.82 -13.81
CA LYS A 139 -10.23 0.25 -13.21
C LYS A 139 -10.87 1.16 -12.15
N ALA A 140 -10.34 2.37 -11.95
CA ALA A 140 -10.79 3.27 -10.89
C ALA A 140 -12.27 3.67 -11.00
N GLN A 141 -12.81 3.69 -12.22
CA GLN A 141 -14.22 4.01 -12.48
C GLN A 141 -15.12 2.77 -12.58
N ASP A 142 -14.56 1.56 -12.47
CA ASP A 142 -15.34 0.33 -12.57
C ASP A 142 -16.18 0.11 -11.30
N PRO A 143 -17.45 -0.32 -11.42
CA PRO A 143 -18.27 -0.65 -10.24
C PRO A 143 -17.63 -1.72 -9.35
N ALA A 144 -16.82 -2.60 -9.92
CA ALA A 144 -16.08 -3.63 -9.19
C ALA A 144 -15.02 -3.04 -8.24
N ALA A 145 -14.48 -1.86 -8.52
CA ALA A 145 -13.50 -1.19 -7.66
C ALA A 145 -14.09 -0.87 -6.27
N GLN A 146 -15.36 -0.45 -6.21
CA GLN A 146 -16.03 -0.16 -4.93
C GLN A 146 -16.20 -1.42 -4.07
N ALA A 147 -16.49 -2.56 -4.70
CA ALA A 147 -16.55 -3.84 -4.00
C ALA A 147 -15.16 -4.28 -3.50
N ALA A 148 -14.11 -4.09 -4.29
CA ALA A 148 -12.73 -4.38 -3.89
C ALA A 148 -12.30 -3.49 -2.70
N ILE A 149 -12.62 -2.20 -2.74
CA ILE A 149 -12.36 -1.23 -1.65
C ILE A 149 -13.07 -1.67 -0.36
N ALA A 150 -14.34 -2.05 -0.43
CA ALA A 150 -15.09 -2.52 0.73
C ALA A 150 -14.49 -3.82 1.31
N SER A 151 -14.14 -4.77 0.44
CA SER A 151 -13.48 -6.03 0.82
C SER A 151 -12.11 -5.78 1.48
N CYS A 152 -11.34 -4.82 0.95
CA CYS A 152 -10.07 -4.41 1.51
C CYS A 152 -10.23 -3.88 2.95
N LYS A 153 -11.14 -2.93 3.17
CA LYS A 153 -11.41 -2.39 4.51
C LYS A 153 -11.81 -3.47 5.50
N GLN A 154 -12.66 -4.42 5.08
CA GLN A 154 -13.05 -5.54 5.93
C GLN A 154 -11.83 -6.43 6.26
N SER A 155 -11.01 -6.77 5.27
CA SER A 155 -9.81 -7.59 5.47
C SER A 155 -8.81 -6.92 6.43
N LEU A 156 -8.63 -5.61 6.32
CA LEU A 156 -7.79 -4.83 7.23
C LEU A 156 -8.35 -4.87 8.66
N ALA A 157 -9.67 -4.74 8.83
CA ALA A 157 -10.31 -4.83 10.14
C ALA A 157 -10.17 -6.25 10.75
N ASP A 158 -10.30 -7.30 9.93
CA ASP A 158 -10.22 -8.70 10.38
C ASP A 158 -8.83 -9.05 10.94
N VAL A 159 -7.77 -8.47 10.39
CA VAL A 159 -6.40 -8.65 10.93
C VAL A 159 -6.09 -7.71 12.11
N GLY A 160 -6.98 -6.79 12.45
CA GLY A 160 -6.88 -5.92 13.63
C GLY A 160 -6.40 -4.50 13.36
N ILE A 161 -6.44 -4.03 12.11
CA ILE A 161 -6.21 -2.60 11.80
C ILE A 161 -7.45 -1.81 12.25
N SER A 162 -7.30 -1.07 13.35
CA SER A 162 -8.37 -0.26 13.93
C SER A 162 -8.26 1.24 13.62
N THR A 163 -7.19 1.67 12.95
CA THR A 163 -6.99 3.08 12.59
C THR A 163 -8.10 3.54 11.64
N PRO A 164 -8.71 4.72 11.84
CA PRO A 164 -9.73 5.24 10.94
C PRO A 164 -9.23 5.36 9.50
N LEU A 165 -9.81 4.55 8.62
CA LEU A 165 -9.52 4.55 7.18
C LEU A 165 -10.42 5.54 6.45
N LYS A 166 -9.86 6.21 5.44
CA LYS A 166 -10.57 7.17 4.58
C LYS A 166 -10.45 6.72 3.12
N ASP A 167 -11.53 6.89 2.38
CA ASP A 167 -11.50 6.81 0.92
C ASP A 167 -10.84 8.06 0.36
N ILE A 168 -9.79 7.87 -0.43
CA ILE A 168 -9.15 8.97 -1.17
C ILE A 168 -9.82 9.08 -2.54
N GLU A 169 -9.82 10.28 -3.10
CA GLU A 169 -10.15 10.44 -4.51
C GLU A 169 -9.19 9.59 -5.34
N LEU A 170 -9.75 8.74 -6.20
CA LEU A 170 -8.97 7.86 -7.06
C LEU A 170 -8.36 8.69 -8.17
N CYS A 171 -7.07 8.48 -8.47
CA CYS A 171 -6.52 9.02 -9.70
C CYS A 171 -7.20 8.34 -10.89
N THR A 172 -7.59 9.13 -11.89
CA THR A 172 -8.21 8.66 -13.14
C THR A 172 -7.46 9.23 -14.34
N GLN A 173 -7.53 8.55 -15.48
CA GLN A 173 -7.08 9.10 -16.77
C GLN A 173 -7.91 10.30 -17.21
#